data_AF-A0A2E3VXV2-F1
#
_entry.id   AF-A0A2E3VXV2-F1
#
_cell.length_a   1.000
_cell.length_b   1.000
_cell.length_c   1.000
_cell.angle_alpha   90.00
_cell.angle_beta   90.00
_cell.angle_gamma   90.00
#
_symmetry.space_group_name_H-M   'P 1'
#
loop_
_entity.id
_entity.type
_entity.pdbx_description
1 polymer ?
#
loop_
_entity_poly.entity_id
_entity_poly.type
_entity_poly.pdbx_seq_one_letter_code
_entity_poly.pdbx_strand_id
1 'polypeptide(L)'
;MSSNTIVLLILSFVFFVSEYFYTYKKTNLTDRIIHFLKDIPFFCFNTVIPAYLIKGIFFYYISFLHRVSPGYVPLLDHFELPAEVLFFLGFLISDFVGYMTHRFLFHKKLWILHRMHHSSKVVRWHSSFRFNPLELAITTSLIYIVYSLLGIPKYLFYDLLIFNYFINYMAHSELPIGNKYVEKVLVTPNYHRIHHSVEMGDQRSNYAGVFTIWDRMFRSVNDSPLKNLKLGVK
;
A
#
# COMPACT_ATOMS: atom_id res chain seq x y z
N MET A 1 20.97 -2.71 12.77
CA MET A 1 19.82 -2.40 11.89
C MET A 1 20.34 -2.17 10.48
N SER A 2 19.66 -2.65 9.44
CA SER A 2 20.01 -2.28 8.06
C SER A 2 19.70 -0.79 7.82
N SER A 3 20.42 -0.15 6.89
CA SER A 3 20.16 1.24 6.43
C SER A 3 18.68 1.45 6.11
N ASN A 4 18.10 0.44 5.48
CA ASN A 4 16.71 0.26 5.12
C ASN A 4 15.74 0.45 6.29
N THR A 5 15.94 -0.29 7.39
CA THR A 5 15.11 -0.13 8.59
C THR A 5 15.20 1.29 9.16
N ILE A 6 16.39 1.91 9.10
CA ILE A 6 16.59 3.29 9.57
C ILE A 6 15.72 4.26 8.75
N VAL A 7 15.68 4.12 7.42
CA VAL A 7 14.85 4.99 6.56
C VAL A 7 13.37 4.87 6.91
N LEU A 8 12.85 3.65 7.10
CA LEU A 8 11.45 3.46 7.49
C LEU A 8 11.13 4.03 8.89
N LEU A 9 12.06 3.95 9.84
CA LEU A 9 11.89 4.56 11.16
C LEU A 9 11.90 6.10 11.08
N ILE A 10 12.81 6.68 10.31
CA ILE A 10 12.85 8.13 10.06
C ILE A 10 11.54 8.57 9.42
N LEU A 11 11.08 7.86 8.38
CA LEU A 11 9.83 8.16 7.70
C LEU A 11 8.63 8.11 8.66
N SER A 12 8.55 7.06 9.48
CA SER A 12 7.51 6.90 10.49
C SER A 12 7.54 8.02 11.53
N PHE A 13 8.73 8.42 11.99
CA PHE A 13 8.90 9.54 12.91
C PHE A 13 8.44 10.87 12.30
N VAL A 14 8.83 11.16 11.05
CA VAL A 14 8.42 12.36 10.33
C VAL A 14 6.90 12.45 10.22
N PHE A 15 6.23 11.37 9.83
CA PHE A 15 4.76 11.35 9.74
C PHE A 15 4.10 11.48 11.11
N PHE A 16 4.62 10.81 12.14
CA PHE A 16 4.10 10.93 13.50
C PHE A 16 4.15 12.37 14.01
N VAL A 17 5.31 13.02 13.89
CA VAL A 17 5.53 14.40 14.33
C VAL A 17 4.67 15.38 13.51
N SER A 18 4.68 15.25 12.18
CA SER A 18 3.94 16.15 11.28
C SER A 18 2.44 16.07 11.54
N GLU A 19 1.89 14.86 11.67
CA GLU A 19 0.48 14.67 11.92
C GLU A 19 0.07 15.18 13.31
N TYR A 20 0.91 14.96 14.33
CA TYR A 20 0.72 15.51 15.68
C TYR A 20 0.59 17.04 15.64
N PHE A 21 1.54 17.75 15.04
CA PHE A 21 1.51 19.20 14.97
C PHE A 21 0.37 19.75 14.10
N TYR A 22 -0.09 19.02 13.09
CA TYR A 22 -1.23 19.47 12.28
C TYR A 22 -2.58 19.36 13.03
N THR A 23 -2.72 18.35 13.89
CA THR A 23 -3.99 17.98 14.51
C THR A 23 -4.01 18.15 16.03
N TYR A 24 -2.99 18.78 16.62
CA TYR A 24 -2.84 18.93 18.08
C TYR A 24 -4.05 19.58 18.77
N LYS A 25 -4.79 20.44 18.04
CA LYS A 25 -6.03 21.07 18.55
C LYS A 25 -7.24 20.14 18.56
N LYS A 26 -7.20 19.03 17.80
CA LYS A 26 -8.30 18.06 17.65
C LYS A 26 -8.17 16.86 18.59
N THR A 27 -6.94 16.50 18.97
CA THR A 27 -6.64 15.31 19.77
C THR A 27 -5.38 15.55 20.60
N ASN A 28 -5.37 15.11 21.86
CA ASN A 28 -4.17 15.24 22.72
C ASN A 28 -3.12 14.14 22.40
N LEU A 29 -1.91 14.31 22.94
CA LEU A 29 -0.78 13.39 22.72
C LEU A 29 -1.06 11.98 23.26
N THR A 30 -1.72 11.86 24.41
CA THR A 30 -2.04 10.57 25.04
C THR A 30 -2.93 9.72 24.14
N ASP A 31 -3.99 10.29 23.58
CA ASP A 31 -4.87 9.58 22.65
C ASP A 31 -4.09 9.07 21.43
N ARG A 32 -3.18 9.90 20.89
CA ARG A 32 -2.34 9.51 19.75
C ARG A 32 -1.39 8.37 20.08
N ILE A 33 -0.73 8.42 21.23
CA ILE A 33 0.13 7.33 21.69
C ILE A 33 -0.70 6.05 21.86
N ILE A 34 -1.87 6.12 22.50
CA ILE A 34 -2.74 4.95 22.67
C ILE A 34 -3.16 4.37 21.31
N HIS A 35 -3.54 5.21 20.35
CA HIS A 35 -3.90 4.78 19.00
C HIS A 35 -2.72 4.16 18.25
N PHE A 36 -1.52 4.75 18.36
CA PHE A 36 -0.31 4.22 17.74
C PHE A 36 0.10 2.88 18.35
N LEU A 37 0.06 2.76 19.68
CA LEU A 37 0.37 1.51 20.39
C LEU A 37 -0.56 0.35 19.99
N LYS A 38 -1.84 0.65 19.69
CA LYS A 38 -2.79 -0.35 19.16
C LYS A 38 -2.39 -0.87 17.78
N ASP A 39 -1.58 -0.12 17.04
CA ASP A 39 -1.17 -0.46 15.67
C ASP A 39 0.21 -1.15 15.60
N ILE A 40 1.01 -1.06 16.66
CA ILE A 40 2.31 -1.75 16.79
C ILE A 40 2.20 -3.27 16.57
N PRO A 41 1.21 -4.00 17.13
CA PRO A 41 1.10 -5.42 16.88
C PRO A 41 0.98 -5.73 15.38
N PHE A 42 0.19 -4.98 14.63
CA PHE A 42 0.07 -5.17 13.19
C PHE A 42 1.39 -4.90 12.49
N PHE A 43 2.11 -3.83 12.86
CA PHE A 43 3.45 -3.57 12.32
C PHE A 43 4.41 -4.74 12.56
N CYS A 44 4.49 -5.26 13.79
CA CYS A 44 5.36 -6.38 14.13
C CYS A 44 4.97 -7.66 13.37
N PHE A 45 3.69 -8.02 13.36
CA PHE A 45 3.21 -9.21 12.66
C PHE A 45 3.39 -9.10 11.14
N ASN A 46 3.12 -7.93 10.57
CA ASN A 46 3.24 -7.69 9.12
C ASN A 46 4.69 -7.56 8.64
N THR A 47 5.64 -7.31 9.54
CA THR A 47 7.06 -7.29 9.19
C THR A 47 7.66 -8.70 9.21
N VAL A 48 7.34 -9.52 10.21
CA VAL A 48 8.02 -10.81 10.42
C VAL A 48 7.39 -11.91 9.57
N ILE A 49 6.10 -12.18 9.76
CA ILE A 49 5.45 -13.37 9.16
C ILE A 49 5.40 -13.27 7.62
N PRO A 50 4.92 -12.15 7.02
CA PRO A 50 4.92 -12.00 5.58
C PRO A 50 6.30 -12.08 4.97
N ALA A 51 7.34 -11.56 5.64
CA ALA A 51 8.70 -11.61 5.09
C ALA A 51 9.18 -13.06 4.83
N TYR A 52 8.87 -13.99 5.73
CA TYR A 52 9.22 -15.41 5.52
C TYR A 52 8.31 -16.07 4.47
N LEU A 53 7.00 -15.78 4.48
CA LEU A 53 6.07 -16.30 3.47
C LEU A 53 6.45 -15.83 2.06
N ILE A 54 6.71 -14.53 1.89
CA ILE A 54 7.14 -13.91 0.63
C ILE A 54 8.44 -14.53 0.16
N LYS A 55 9.45 -14.67 1.03
CA LYS A 55 10.72 -15.32 0.68
C LYS A 55 10.51 -16.77 0.22
N GLY A 56 9.67 -17.53 0.93
CA GLY A 56 9.35 -18.92 0.58
C GLY A 56 8.64 -19.04 -0.77
N ILE A 57 7.57 -18.27 -0.96
CA ILE A 57 6.79 -18.23 -2.21
C ILE A 57 7.67 -17.81 -3.37
N PHE A 58 8.45 -16.74 -3.20
CA PHE A 58 9.32 -16.22 -4.25
C PHE A 58 10.45 -17.21 -4.59
N PHE A 59 11.09 -17.83 -3.59
CA PHE A 59 12.11 -18.85 -3.84
C PHE A 59 11.54 -20.07 -4.57
N TYR A 60 10.37 -20.55 -4.14
CA TYR A 60 9.67 -21.64 -4.82
C TYR A 60 9.35 -21.28 -6.28
N TYR A 61 8.82 -20.08 -6.51
CA TYR A 61 8.50 -19.57 -7.85
C TYR A 61 9.75 -19.50 -8.75
N ILE A 62 10.86 -18.92 -8.29
CA ILE A 62 12.10 -18.85 -9.08
C ILE A 62 12.64 -20.25 -9.39
N SER A 63 12.59 -21.15 -8.42
CA SER A 63 13.02 -22.55 -8.59
C SER A 63 12.13 -23.29 -9.60
N PHE A 64 10.82 -23.02 -9.58
CA PHE A 64 9.87 -23.54 -10.55
C PHE A 64 10.16 -23.00 -11.95
N LEU A 65 10.32 -21.68 -12.10
CA LEU A 65 10.60 -21.03 -13.37
C LEU A 65 11.89 -21.56 -14.00
N HIS A 66 12.96 -21.68 -13.23
CA HIS A 66 14.24 -22.25 -13.69
C HIS A 66 14.09 -23.71 -14.13
N ARG A 67 13.21 -24.49 -13.50
CA ARG A 67 12.97 -25.88 -13.88
C ARG A 67 12.18 -26.01 -15.17
N VAL A 68 11.11 -25.22 -15.34
CA VAL A 68 10.20 -25.35 -16.48
C VAL A 68 10.66 -24.54 -17.70
N SER A 69 11.48 -23.51 -17.49
CA SER A 69 12.01 -22.64 -18.53
C SER A 69 13.43 -22.18 -18.18
N PRO A 70 14.43 -23.10 -18.20
CA PRO A 70 15.81 -22.82 -17.78
C PRO A 70 16.54 -21.73 -18.60
N GLY A 71 15.99 -21.33 -19.74
CA GLY A 71 16.49 -20.21 -20.56
C GLY A 71 15.57 -19.00 -20.59
N TYR A 72 14.68 -18.85 -19.61
CA TYR A 72 13.80 -17.69 -19.55
C TYR A 72 14.62 -16.40 -19.42
N VAL A 73 14.51 -15.52 -20.41
CA VAL A 73 15.02 -14.16 -20.36
C VAL A 73 13.84 -13.23 -20.06
N PRO A 74 13.88 -12.46 -18.96
CA PRO A 74 12.85 -11.48 -18.67
C PRO A 74 12.70 -10.44 -19.78
N LEU A 75 11.47 -9.98 -20.00
CA LEU A 75 11.14 -9.12 -21.15
C LEU A 75 12.01 -7.86 -21.23
N LEU A 76 12.21 -7.16 -20.11
CA LEU A 76 12.95 -5.90 -20.08
C LEU A 76 14.46 -6.10 -20.23
N ASP A 77 15.00 -7.29 -19.96
CA ASP A 77 16.43 -7.59 -20.13
C ASP A 77 16.85 -7.57 -21.61
N HIS A 78 15.88 -7.62 -22.54
CA HIS A 78 16.13 -7.43 -23.98
C HIS A 78 16.35 -5.97 -24.38
N PHE A 79 16.05 -5.02 -23.50
CA PHE A 79 16.17 -3.59 -23.73
C PHE A 79 17.17 -3.06 -22.71
N GLU A 80 18.31 -2.52 -23.14
CA GLU A 80 19.33 -1.94 -22.25
C GLU A 80 18.82 -0.64 -21.60
N LEU A 81 17.86 -0.77 -20.68
CA LEU A 81 17.17 0.34 -20.05
C LEU A 81 17.95 0.84 -18.83
N PRO A 82 18.01 2.18 -18.63
CA PRO A 82 18.66 2.73 -17.45
C PRO A 82 17.84 2.44 -16.17
N ALA A 83 18.51 2.44 -15.03
CA ALA A 83 17.94 2.04 -13.74
C ALA A 83 16.73 2.91 -13.33
N GLU A 84 16.72 4.18 -13.70
CA GLU A 84 15.63 5.12 -13.42
C GLU A 84 14.34 4.75 -14.18
N VAL A 85 14.49 4.28 -15.43
CA VAL A 85 13.36 3.81 -16.24
C VAL A 85 12.83 2.50 -15.65
N LEU A 86 13.71 1.57 -15.29
CA LEU A 86 13.32 0.31 -14.62
C LEU A 86 12.64 0.57 -13.27
N PHE A 87 13.10 1.56 -12.51
CA PHE A 87 12.45 1.99 -11.28
C PHE A 87 11.04 2.52 -11.56
N PHE A 88 10.87 3.45 -12.51
CA PHE A 88 9.56 4.00 -12.84
C PHE A 88 8.59 2.93 -13.35
N LEU A 89 9.06 2.03 -14.23
CA LEU A 89 8.28 0.89 -14.70
C LEU A 89 7.89 -0.04 -13.56
N GLY A 90 8.86 -0.44 -12.72
CA GLY A 90 8.60 -1.24 -11.53
C GLY A 90 7.56 -0.59 -10.63
N PHE A 91 7.66 0.72 -10.41
CA PHE A 91 6.70 1.46 -9.61
C PHE A 91 5.29 1.41 -10.21
N LEU A 92 5.15 1.71 -11.50
CA LEU A 92 3.86 1.65 -12.21
C LEU A 92 3.25 0.24 -12.20
N ILE A 93 4.09 -0.79 -12.37
CA ILE A 93 3.71 -2.20 -12.30
C ILE A 93 3.19 -2.53 -10.89
N SER A 94 3.91 -2.14 -9.83
CA SER A 94 3.45 -2.40 -8.46
C SER A 94 2.15 -1.69 -8.13
N ASP A 95 1.96 -0.45 -8.58
CA ASP A 95 0.71 0.27 -8.36
C ASP A 95 -0.46 -0.40 -9.10
N PHE A 96 -0.24 -0.87 -10.34
CA PHE A 96 -1.27 -1.61 -11.08
C PHE A 96 -1.61 -2.96 -10.44
N VAL A 97 -0.61 -3.78 -10.11
CA VAL A 97 -0.81 -5.09 -9.45
C VAL A 97 -1.45 -4.90 -8.07
N GLY A 98 -1.02 -3.88 -7.33
CA GLY A 98 -1.60 -3.46 -6.06
C GLY A 98 -3.07 -3.08 -6.22
N TYR A 99 -3.40 -2.22 -7.19
CA TYR A 99 -4.77 -1.84 -7.51
C TYR A 99 -5.66 -3.04 -7.83
N MET A 100 -5.18 -3.95 -8.69
CA MET A 100 -5.95 -5.15 -9.05
C MET A 100 -6.20 -6.04 -7.84
N THR A 101 -5.15 -6.31 -7.07
CA THR A 101 -5.25 -7.14 -5.87
C THR A 101 -6.22 -6.50 -4.87
N HIS A 102 -6.09 -5.20 -4.64
CA HIS A 102 -6.97 -4.42 -3.79
C HIS A 102 -8.43 -4.55 -4.24
N ARG A 103 -8.73 -4.30 -5.52
CA ARG A 103 -10.07 -4.46 -6.08
C ARG A 103 -10.62 -5.88 -5.93
N PHE A 104 -9.81 -6.92 -6.10
CA PHE A 104 -10.25 -8.32 -5.90
C PHE A 104 -10.50 -8.68 -4.44
N LEU A 105 -9.70 -8.15 -3.51
CA LEU A 105 -9.90 -8.34 -2.07
C LEU A 105 -11.26 -7.82 -1.60
N PHE A 106 -11.85 -6.92 -2.37
CA PHE A 106 -13.20 -6.42 -2.16
C PHE A 106 -14.32 -7.36 -2.65
N HIS A 107 -14.00 -8.58 -3.10
CA HIS A 107 -14.99 -9.64 -3.30
C HIS A 107 -15.44 -10.25 -1.96
N LYS A 108 -16.71 -10.66 -1.82
CA LYS A 108 -17.32 -11.14 -0.55
C LYS A 108 -16.47 -12.16 0.22
N LYS A 109 -15.84 -13.11 -0.49
CA LYS A 109 -15.01 -14.18 0.08
C LYS A 109 -13.62 -13.69 0.54
N LEU A 110 -13.07 -12.69 -0.13
CA LEU A 110 -11.72 -12.17 0.13
C LEU A 110 -11.73 -10.98 1.08
N TRP A 111 -12.89 -10.35 1.28
CA TRP A 111 -13.07 -9.21 2.18
C TRP A 111 -12.62 -9.50 3.61
N ILE A 112 -12.68 -10.75 4.06
CA ILE A 112 -12.17 -11.13 5.39
C ILE A 112 -10.69 -10.80 5.59
N LEU A 113 -9.90 -10.79 4.51
CA LEU A 113 -8.50 -10.40 4.54
C LEU A 113 -8.38 -8.89 4.69
N HIS A 114 -9.09 -8.14 3.85
CA HIS A 114 -8.93 -6.69 3.75
C HIS A 114 -9.78 -5.89 4.77
N ARG A 115 -10.79 -6.47 5.39
CA ARG A 115 -11.60 -5.79 6.43
C ARG A 115 -10.77 -5.36 7.65
N MET A 116 -9.63 -6.00 7.88
CA MET A 116 -8.68 -5.61 8.94
C MET A 116 -8.12 -4.21 8.68
N HIS A 117 -7.82 -3.90 7.42
CA HIS A 117 -7.35 -2.59 6.98
C HIS A 117 -8.40 -1.51 7.26
N HIS A 118 -9.64 -1.79 6.89
CA HIS A 118 -10.79 -0.91 7.13
C HIS A 118 -11.25 -0.84 8.58
N SER A 119 -10.67 -1.61 9.50
CA SER A 119 -11.16 -1.69 10.90
C SER A 119 -11.04 -0.38 11.67
N SER A 120 -10.21 0.57 11.20
CA SER A 120 -9.98 1.82 11.92
C SER A 120 -11.13 2.79 11.77
N LYS A 121 -11.67 3.24 12.90
CA LYS A 121 -12.63 4.35 12.96
C LYS A 121 -11.95 5.72 12.77
N VAL A 122 -10.62 5.76 12.83
CA VAL A 122 -9.81 6.97 12.62
C VAL A 122 -8.60 6.61 11.77
N VAL A 123 -8.59 7.07 10.53
CA VAL A 123 -7.48 6.81 9.59
C VAL A 123 -6.36 7.83 9.85
N ARG A 124 -5.19 7.31 10.20
CA ARG A 124 -3.92 8.02 10.46
C ARG A 124 -2.79 7.33 9.71
N TRP A 125 -1.64 7.98 9.53
CA TRP A 125 -0.52 7.40 8.78
C TRP A 125 -0.19 5.95 9.22
N HIS A 126 -0.25 5.64 10.52
CA HIS A 126 0.08 4.31 11.06
C HIS A 126 -1.04 3.26 10.88
N SER A 127 -2.26 3.68 10.55
CA SER A 127 -3.33 2.74 10.18
C SER A 127 -3.03 2.01 8.86
N SER A 128 -2.09 2.54 8.05
CA SER A 128 -1.46 1.83 6.93
C SER A 128 -0.90 0.46 7.30
N PHE A 129 -0.53 0.22 8.56
CA PHE A 129 0.04 -1.06 8.97
C PHE A 129 -1.01 -2.14 9.21
N ARG A 130 -2.30 -1.82 9.22
CA ARG A 130 -3.38 -2.75 9.60
C ARG A 130 -3.73 -3.74 8.49
N PHE A 131 -2.75 -4.46 7.98
CA PHE A 131 -2.99 -5.52 7.00
C PHE A 131 -3.15 -6.88 7.66
N ASN A 132 -3.92 -7.75 7.02
CA ASN A 132 -3.84 -9.17 7.28
C ASN A 132 -2.48 -9.69 6.75
N PRO A 133 -1.70 -10.48 7.52
CA PRO A 133 -0.41 -10.99 7.05
C PRO A 133 -0.48 -11.78 5.74
N LEU A 134 -1.57 -12.52 5.52
CA LEU A 134 -1.78 -13.26 4.28
C LEU A 134 -2.05 -12.32 3.09
N GLU A 135 -2.79 -11.24 3.30
CA GLU A 135 -2.99 -10.21 2.29
C GLU A 135 -1.66 -9.59 1.86
N LEU A 136 -0.84 -9.19 2.84
CA LEU A 136 0.46 -8.59 2.56
C LEU A 136 1.38 -9.58 1.82
N ALA A 137 1.38 -10.85 2.24
CA ALA A 137 2.16 -11.89 1.59
C ALA A 137 1.70 -12.15 0.14
N ILE A 138 0.39 -12.22 -0.12
CA ILE A 138 -0.17 -12.42 -1.46
C ILE A 138 0.19 -11.23 -2.36
N THR A 139 -0.15 -10.00 -1.96
CA THR A 139 0.06 -8.80 -2.77
C THR A 139 1.53 -8.61 -3.10
N THR A 140 2.42 -8.73 -2.11
CA THR A 140 3.86 -8.56 -2.33
C THR A 140 4.46 -9.67 -3.18
N SER A 141 4.00 -10.93 -2.99
CA SER A 141 4.47 -12.05 -3.81
C SER A 141 4.06 -11.89 -5.27
N LEU A 142 2.82 -11.45 -5.53
CA LEU A 142 2.36 -11.15 -6.89
C LEU A 142 3.21 -10.06 -7.54
N ILE A 143 3.52 -8.99 -6.81
CA ILE A 143 4.40 -7.92 -7.30
C ILE A 143 5.80 -8.48 -7.64
N TYR A 144 6.42 -9.24 -6.74
CA TYR A 144 7.76 -9.80 -6.97
C TYR A 144 7.81 -10.83 -8.10
N ILE A 145 6.75 -11.63 -8.26
CA ILE A 145 6.61 -12.55 -9.39
C ILE A 145 6.57 -11.74 -10.69
N VAL A 146 5.72 -10.72 -10.79
CA VAL A 146 5.61 -9.88 -12.00
C VAL A 146 6.92 -9.13 -12.25
N TYR A 147 7.58 -8.60 -11.22
CA TYR A 147 8.91 -8.01 -11.34
C TYR A 147 9.94 -8.98 -11.93
N SER A 148 9.96 -10.23 -11.45
CA SER A 148 10.88 -11.24 -11.96
C SER A 148 10.57 -11.67 -13.39
N LEU A 149 9.30 -11.71 -13.79
CA LEU A 149 8.91 -11.98 -15.18
C LEU A 149 9.34 -10.84 -16.10
N LEU A 150 9.16 -9.60 -15.65
CA LEU A 150 9.47 -8.45 -16.47
C LEU A 150 10.95 -8.08 -16.46
N GLY A 151 11.73 -8.51 -15.47
CA GLY A 151 13.17 -8.20 -15.41
C GLY A 151 13.48 -6.95 -14.58
N ILE A 152 12.59 -6.59 -13.64
CA ILE A 152 12.92 -5.54 -12.68
C ILE A 152 14.06 -6.05 -11.79
N PRO A 153 15.20 -5.34 -11.72
CA PRO A 153 16.34 -5.80 -10.94
C PRO A 153 16.02 -5.87 -9.45
N LYS A 154 16.45 -6.95 -8.79
CA LYS A 154 16.20 -7.19 -7.36
C LYS A 154 16.74 -6.08 -6.45
N TYR A 155 17.81 -5.39 -6.86
CA TYR A 155 18.36 -4.28 -6.08
C TYR A 155 17.39 -3.09 -5.97
N LEU A 156 16.45 -2.92 -6.91
CA LEU A 156 15.42 -1.86 -6.87
C LEU A 156 14.22 -2.21 -6.00
N PHE A 157 14.01 -3.49 -5.64
CA PHE A 157 12.79 -3.93 -4.95
C PHE A 157 12.59 -3.19 -3.64
N TYR A 158 13.70 -2.92 -2.95
CA TYR A 158 13.67 -2.25 -1.66
C TYR A 158 13.33 -0.75 -1.78
N ASP A 159 13.90 -0.06 -2.77
CA ASP A 159 13.59 1.35 -3.02
C ASP A 159 12.12 1.51 -3.43
N LEU A 160 11.62 0.61 -4.28
CA LEU A 160 10.21 0.53 -4.67
C LEU A 160 9.31 0.29 -3.46
N LEU A 161 9.74 -0.58 -2.53
CA LEU A 161 9.00 -0.84 -1.29
C LEU A 161 8.94 0.40 -0.39
N ILE A 162 10.06 1.09 -0.16
CA ILE A 162 10.08 2.35 0.61
C ILE A 162 9.14 3.37 -0.02
N PHE A 163 9.22 3.53 -1.34
CA PHE A 163 8.42 4.54 -2.03
C PHE A 163 6.92 4.23 -1.93
N ASN A 164 6.53 2.96 -2.04
CA ASN A 164 5.16 2.51 -1.78
C ASN A 164 4.72 2.78 -0.33
N TYR A 165 5.58 2.53 0.66
CA TYR A 165 5.28 2.88 2.07
C TYR A 165 5.08 4.38 2.26
N PHE A 166 5.92 5.21 1.64
CA PHE A 166 5.78 6.66 1.68
C PHE A 166 4.42 7.12 1.15
N ILE A 167 4.01 6.63 -0.03
CA ILE A 167 2.71 6.98 -0.60
C ILE A 167 1.57 6.45 0.29
N ASN A 168 1.71 5.23 0.82
CA ASN A 168 0.69 4.65 1.69
C ASN A 168 0.53 5.46 3.00
N TYR A 169 1.62 5.88 3.65
CA TYR A 169 1.57 6.75 4.83
C TYR A 169 0.92 8.09 4.50
N MET A 170 1.28 8.68 3.36
CA MET A 170 0.68 9.92 2.87
C MET A 170 -0.83 9.76 2.71
N ALA A 171 -1.29 8.72 2.00
CA ALA A 171 -2.70 8.44 1.76
C ALA A 171 -3.51 8.17 3.04
N HIS A 172 -2.87 7.69 4.11
CA HIS A 172 -3.54 7.45 5.40
C HIS A 172 -3.42 8.60 6.39
N SER A 173 -2.60 9.60 6.12
CA SER A 173 -2.33 10.68 7.09
C SER A 173 -3.53 11.60 7.33
N GLU A 174 -3.52 12.30 8.45
CA GLU A 174 -4.45 13.44 8.67
C GLU A 174 -3.96 14.75 8.05
N LEU A 175 -2.81 14.74 7.36
CA LEU A 175 -2.20 15.94 6.78
C LEU A 175 -3.07 16.49 5.63
N PRO A 176 -3.09 17.82 5.43
CA PRO A 176 -3.88 18.47 4.38
C PRO A 176 -3.18 18.37 3.01
N ILE A 177 -2.84 17.15 2.60
CA ILE A 177 -2.06 16.92 1.38
C ILE A 177 -3.01 16.79 0.19
N GLY A 178 -2.77 17.59 -0.84
CA GLY A 178 -3.52 17.57 -2.09
C GLY A 178 -4.85 18.32 -2.06
N ASN A 179 -5.51 18.34 -3.22
CA ASN A 179 -6.81 18.95 -3.45
C ASN A 179 -7.50 18.20 -4.61
N LYS A 180 -8.69 18.65 -5.02
CA LYS A 180 -9.46 18.02 -6.11
C LYS A 180 -8.74 17.98 -7.46
N TYR A 181 -7.76 18.85 -7.71
CA TYR A 181 -6.93 18.79 -8.92
C TYR A 181 -5.85 17.71 -8.79
N VAL A 182 -5.21 17.60 -7.61
CA VAL A 182 -4.23 16.53 -7.33
C VAL A 182 -4.90 15.16 -7.39
N GLU A 183 -6.14 15.03 -6.90
CA GLU A 183 -6.97 13.81 -6.99
C GLU A 183 -7.28 13.36 -8.43
N LYS A 184 -6.94 14.16 -9.45
CA LYS A 184 -7.00 13.72 -10.86
C LYS A 184 -5.86 12.77 -11.22
N VAL A 185 -4.76 12.82 -10.48
CA VAL A 185 -3.53 12.08 -10.77
C VAL A 185 -3.17 11.18 -9.59
N LEU A 186 -3.08 11.73 -8.37
CA LEU A 186 -2.57 11.04 -7.19
C LEU A 186 -3.66 10.82 -6.14
N VAL A 187 -3.56 9.71 -5.42
CA VAL A 187 -4.38 9.41 -4.26
C VAL A 187 -3.98 10.35 -3.12
N THR A 188 -4.94 11.15 -2.66
CA THR A 188 -4.79 12.05 -1.50
C THR A 188 -5.35 11.39 -0.24
N PRO A 189 -4.99 11.89 0.96
CA PRO A 189 -5.64 11.52 2.20
C PRO A 189 -7.17 11.53 2.16
N ASN A 190 -7.75 12.52 1.47
CA ASN A 190 -9.19 12.67 1.36
C ASN A 190 -9.80 11.65 0.39
N TYR A 191 -9.15 11.42 -0.75
CA TYR A 191 -9.55 10.39 -1.71
C TYR A 191 -9.59 9.00 -1.07
N HIS A 192 -8.56 8.69 -0.26
CA HIS A 192 -8.47 7.42 0.45
C HIS A 192 -9.41 7.34 1.67
N ARG A 193 -9.71 8.45 2.36
CA ARG A 193 -10.74 8.45 3.42
C ARG A 193 -12.14 8.09 2.90
N ILE A 194 -12.50 8.51 1.69
CA ILE A 194 -13.78 8.12 1.06
C ILE A 194 -13.82 6.60 0.89
N HIS A 195 -12.71 6.00 0.44
CA HIS A 195 -12.57 4.55 0.33
C HIS A 195 -12.80 3.81 1.67
N HIS A 196 -12.30 4.37 2.78
CA HIS A 196 -12.49 3.81 4.13
C HIS A 196 -13.90 3.99 4.72
N SER A 197 -14.84 4.63 3.99
CA SER A 197 -16.16 4.94 4.52
C SER A 197 -17.10 3.73 4.57
N VAL A 198 -17.73 3.56 5.73
CA VAL A 198 -18.72 2.52 6.06
C VAL A 198 -20.07 2.78 5.37
N GLU A 199 -20.36 4.04 5.05
CA GLU A 199 -21.64 4.46 4.48
C GLU A 199 -21.79 4.02 3.01
N MET A 200 -20.70 3.58 2.40
CA MET A 200 -20.63 3.14 1.01
C MET A 200 -21.26 1.76 0.77
N GLY A 201 -21.62 1.03 1.83
CA GLY A 201 -22.27 -0.28 1.70
C GLY A 201 -21.43 -1.26 0.87
N ASP A 202 -22.05 -1.91 -0.11
CA ASP A 202 -21.36 -2.79 -1.07
C ASP A 202 -20.79 -2.02 -2.29
N GLN A 203 -21.01 -0.70 -2.40
CA GLN A 203 -20.45 0.15 -3.45
C GLN A 203 -19.02 0.55 -3.10
N ARG A 204 -18.12 -0.34 -3.45
CA ARG A 204 -16.70 -0.26 -3.17
C ARG A 204 -16.03 0.53 -4.30
N SER A 205 -15.24 1.55 -3.96
CA SER A 205 -14.66 2.53 -4.89
C SER A 205 -13.31 3.03 -4.40
N ASN A 206 -12.59 3.81 -5.22
CA ASN A 206 -11.31 4.44 -4.90
C ASN A 206 -10.24 3.43 -4.44
N TYR A 207 -10.02 2.37 -5.24
CA TYR A 207 -9.05 1.31 -4.92
C TYR A 207 -7.60 1.68 -5.25
N ALA A 208 -7.35 2.81 -5.92
CA ALA A 208 -5.99 3.24 -6.23
C ALA A 208 -5.14 3.38 -4.96
N GLY A 209 -3.89 2.91 -5.04
CA GLY A 209 -2.87 3.11 -4.00
C GLY A 209 -2.04 4.37 -4.24
N VAL A 210 -1.64 4.60 -5.50
CA VAL A 210 -0.85 5.78 -5.90
C VAL A 210 -1.58 6.61 -6.95
N PHE A 211 -1.82 6.05 -8.15
CA PHE A 211 -2.37 6.80 -9.27
C PHE A 211 -3.88 6.55 -9.42
N THR A 212 -4.68 7.62 -9.40
CA THR A 212 -6.14 7.52 -9.55
C THR A 212 -6.57 7.11 -10.97
N ILE A 213 -5.64 7.02 -11.93
CA ILE A 213 -5.91 6.59 -13.30
C ILE A 213 -6.56 5.22 -13.34
N TRP A 214 -6.20 4.30 -12.44
CA TRP A 214 -6.79 2.97 -12.40
C TRP A 214 -8.27 3.01 -12.02
N ASP A 215 -8.64 3.79 -11.00
CA ASP A 215 -10.05 4.00 -10.67
C ASP A 215 -10.83 4.62 -11.83
N ARG A 216 -10.22 5.54 -12.57
CA ARG A 216 -10.84 6.17 -13.74
C ARG A 216 -11.05 5.18 -14.87
N MET A 217 -10.02 4.41 -15.20
CA MET A 217 -10.05 3.39 -16.24
C MET A 217 -11.12 2.32 -15.96
N PHE A 218 -11.21 1.85 -14.71
CA PHE A 218 -12.15 0.80 -14.31
C PHE A 218 -13.41 1.32 -13.62
N ARG A 219 -13.74 2.60 -13.82
CA ARG A 219 -14.98 3.27 -13.39
C ARG A 219 -15.33 3.04 -11.92
N SER A 220 -14.34 3.18 -11.04
CA SER A 220 -14.47 3.04 -9.59
C SER A 220 -14.15 4.32 -8.82
N VAL A 221 -14.20 5.50 -9.46
CA VAL A 221 -14.04 6.79 -8.76
C VAL A 221 -15.30 7.12 -7.95
N ASN A 222 -15.09 7.62 -6.73
CA ASN A 222 -16.10 8.22 -5.88
C ASN A 222 -15.57 9.53 -5.29
N ASP A 223 -16.30 10.61 -5.49
CA ASP A 223 -15.95 11.97 -5.07
C ASP A 223 -16.91 12.52 -4.00
N SER A 224 -17.61 11.63 -3.30
CA SER A 224 -18.56 11.96 -2.23
C SER A 224 -17.96 12.97 -1.23
N PRO A 225 -18.79 13.89 -0.71
CA PRO A 225 -18.31 14.88 0.24
C PRO A 225 -17.78 14.20 1.50
N LEU A 226 -16.68 14.73 2.05
CA LEU A 226 -16.06 14.21 3.27
C LEU A 226 -16.89 14.43 4.55
N LYS A 227 -17.99 15.20 4.45
CA LYS A 227 -18.80 15.60 5.59
C LYS A 227 -19.54 14.39 6.15
N ASN A 228 -19.39 14.16 7.45
CA ASN A 228 -20.03 13.07 8.21
C ASN A 228 -19.62 11.64 7.80
N LEU A 229 -18.47 11.46 7.12
CA LEU A 229 -17.98 10.12 6.81
C LEU A 229 -17.77 9.30 8.09
N LYS A 230 -18.44 8.15 8.17
CA LYS A 230 -18.19 7.15 9.21
C LYS A 230 -17.16 6.15 8.69
N LEU A 231 -16.05 6.00 9.39
CA LEU A 231 -14.99 5.06 9.05
C LEU A 231 -15.06 3.81 9.92
N GLY A 232 -14.48 2.71 9.45
CA GLY A 232 -14.47 1.42 10.14
C GLY A 232 -15.04 0.28 9.28
N VAL A 233 -15.53 -0.76 9.95
CA VAL A 233 -16.27 -1.87 9.32
C VAL A 233 -17.61 -2.05 10.03
N LYS A 234 -18.64 -2.47 9.30
CA LYS A 234 -19.88 -3.01 9.89
C LYS A 234 -19.65 -4.43 10.44
#